data_AF-A0A183AP91-F1
#
_entry.id   AF-A0A183AP91-F1
#
_cell.length_a   1.000
_cell.length_b   1.000
_cell.length_c   1.000
_cell.angle_alpha   90.00
_cell.angle_beta   90.00
_cell.angle_gamma   90.00
#
_symmetry.space_group_name_H-M   'P 1'
#
loop_
_entity.id
_entity.type
_entity.pdbx_description
1 polymer ?
#
loop_
_entity_poly.entity_id
_entity_poly.type
_entity_poly.pdbx_seq_one_letter_code
_entity_poly.pdbx_strand_id
1 'polypeptide(L)'
;MRRASKRAVSCRLSFCIHSRNQEGIIRSKEASTGSALITVQRDKGENRIIVVPGSNMLLSTADIDHAAAEGFLDARVVVCQFEISGKSTLHALKLARQKGRMTILNPAPPPNKAPGNAELLPEMLKLCDYCCPNETEALQLISSAGDKNDTSAGIGSIDSYSHCLCWLAEHGVVNPIVTMGSKGLVALAAKSSIPVNLTKDVSVVRDVVVNGQKKCVVHVDAPHVPKVIDTTLAQNVKIKNCGVAVFAPYKTTSFQQ
;
A
#
# COMPACT_ATOMS: atom_id res chain seq x y z
N MET A 1 -5.89 -39.84 -31.39
CA MET A 1 -5.95 -39.10 -30.12
C MET A 1 -5.03 -37.88 -30.18
N ARG A 2 -5.58 -36.68 -30.43
CA ARG A 2 -4.81 -35.43 -30.45
C ARG A 2 -4.74 -34.87 -29.02
N ARG A 3 -3.55 -34.84 -28.42
CA ARG A 3 -3.31 -34.15 -27.15
C ARG A 3 -3.40 -32.64 -27.39
N ALA A 4 -4.43 -32.00 -26.86
CA ALA A 4 -4.58 -30.56 -26.87
C ALA A 4 -3.50 -29.93 -25.97
N SER A 5 -2.55 -29.24 -26.58
CA SER A 5 -1.61 -28.34 -25.92
C SER A 5 -2.40 -27.22 -25.23
N LYS A 6 -2.54 -27.30 -23.90
CA LYS A 6 -3.01 -26.18 -23.07
C LYS A 6 -1.94 -25.09 -23.12
N ARG A 7 -2.16 -24.07 -23.96
CA ARG A 7 -1.37 -22.84 -23.96
C ARG A 7 -1.63 -22.11 -22.63
N ALA A 8 -0.68 -22.18 -21.70
CA ALA A 8 -0.64 -21.26 -20.57
C ALA A 8 -0.24 -19.88 -21.11
N VAL A 9 -1.15 -18.92 -21.05
CA VAL A 9 -0.84 -17.52 -21.32
C VAL A 9 -0.08 -17.02 -20.08
N SER A 10 1.25 -16.97 -20.16
CA SER A 10 2.06 -16.31 -19.14
C SER A 10 1.91 -14.80 -19.31
N CYS A 11 1.06 -14.18 -18.49
CA CYS A 11 1.10 -12.73 -18.30
C CYS A 11 2.36 -12.39 -17.49
N ARG A 12 3.49 -12.19 -18.18
CA ARG A 12 4.63 -11.49 -17.60
C ARG A 12 4.20 -10.02 -17.44
N LEU A 13 3.83 -9.62 -16.23
CA LEU A 13 3.81 -8.21 -15.86
C LEU A 13 5.28 -7.72 -15.86
N SER A 14 5.79 -7.37 -17.04
CA SER A 14 7.06 -6.66 -17.13
C SER A 14 6.80 -5.25 -16.64
N PHE A 15 7.22 -4.94 -15.42
CA PHE A 15 7.32 -3.55 -14.98
C PHE A 15 8.32 -2.85 -15.90
N CYS A 16 7.79 -2.19 -16.92
CA CYS A 16 8.53 -1.28 -17.77
C CYS A 16 8.83 -0.01 -16.96
N ILE A 17 9.89 -0.06 -16.16
CA ILE A 17 10.43 1.07 -15.39
C ILE A 17 11.09 2.05 -16.38
N HIS A 18 10.28 2.82 -17.11
CA HIS A 18 10.75 3.65 -18.23
C HIS A 18 11.34 5.02 -17.83
N SER A 19 11.59 5.29 -16.55
CA SER A 19 12.10 6.62 -16.12
C SER A 19 12.67 6.73 -14.69
N ARG A 20 13.06 5.64 -14.02
CA ARG A 20 13.55 5.69 -12.62
C ARG A 20 15.01 5.31 -12.49
N ASN A 21 15.70 5.94 -11.53
CA ASN A 21 16.99 5.47 -11.03
C ASN A 21 16.81 4.04 -10.46
N GLN A 22 17.62 3.10 -10.94
CA GLN A 22 17.60 1.67 -10.57
C GLN A 22 18.75 1.26 -9.65
N GLU A 23 19.61 2.21 -9.25
CA GLU A 23 20.83 1.93 -8.48
C GLU A 23 20.52 1.34 -7.09
N GLY A 24 19.36 1.62 -6.52
CA GLY A 24 18.91 1.05 -5.24
C GLY A 24 18.31 -0.36 -5.32
N ILE A 25 18.39 -1.03 -6.47
CA ILE A 25 17.82 -2.38 -6.66
C ILE A 25 18.86 -3.46 -6.37
N ILE A 26 18.58 -4.31 -5.39
CA ILE A 26 19.43 -5.45 -5.02
C ILE A 26 19.04 -6.70 -5.81
N ARG A 27 20.04 -7.49 -6.20
CA ARG A 27 19.85 -8.73 -6.96
C ARG A 27 20.25 -9.93 -6.10
N SER A 28 19.30 -10.81 -5.82
CA SER A 28 19.55 -12.06 -5.10
C SER A 28 19.88 -13.21 -6.06
N LYS A 29 20.83 -14.06 -5.66
CA LYS A 29 21.07 -15.38 -6.28
C LYS A 29 20.34 -16.52 -5.57
N GLU A 30 19.75 -16.24 -4.40
CA GLU A 30 19.18 -17.24 -3.49
C GLU A 30 17.71 -17.56 -3.79
N ALA A 31 16.96 -16.58 -4.30
CA ALA A 31 15.56 -16.75 -4.66
C ALA A 31 15.22 -16.06 -5.99
N SER A 32 14.17 -16.55 -6.66
CA SER A 32 13.59 -15.88 -7.82
C SER A 32 12.95 -14.55 -7.43
N THR A 33 12.88 -13.60 -8.37
CA THR A 33 12.04 -12.40 -8.25
C THR A 33 10.63 -12.74 -7.78
N GLY A 34 10.09 -11.92 -6.88
CA GLY A 34 8.69 -12.03 -6.45
C GLY A 34 7.73 -11.95 -7.64
N SER A 35 6.71 -12.79 -7.64
CA SER A 35 5.73 -12.87 -8.73
C SER A 35 4.33 -13.17 -8.19
N ALA A 36 3.32 -12.85 -8.98
CA ALA A 36 1.95 -13.22 -8.68
C ALA A 36 1.33 -13.92 -9.90
N LEU A 37 0.68 -15.06 -9.65
CA LEU A 37 -0.16 -15.73 -10.63
C LEU A 37 -1.60 -15.25 -10.44
N ILE A 38 -2.09 -14.48 -11.39
CA ILE A 38 -3.45 -13.98 -11.41
C ILE A 38 -4.27 -14.86 -12.36
N THR A 39 -5.32 -15.46 -11.84
CA THR A 39 -6.29 -16.26 -12.60
C THR A 39 -7.67 -15.65 -12.47
N VAL A 40 -8.47 -15.68 -13.54
CA VAL A 40 -9.84 -15.18 -13.52
C VAL A 40 -10.78 -16.37 -13.59
N GLN A 41 -11.68 -16.49 -12.62
CA GLN A 41 -12.70 -17.55 -12.60
C GLN A 41 -13.63 -17.37 -13.79
N ARG A 42 -13.79 -18.42 -14.60
CA ARG A 42 -14.54 -18.38 -15.87
C ARG A 42 -16.02 -18.05 -15.66
N ASP A 43 -16.59 -18.56 -14.58
CA ASP A 43 -18.01 -18.46 -14.23
C ASP A 43 -18.37 -17.12 -13.58
N LYS A 44 -17.58 -16.66 -12.60
CA LYS A 44 -17.89 -15.45 -11.82
C LYS A 44 -17.11 -14.20 -12.22
N GLY A 45 -16.07 -14.34 -13.05
CA GLY A 45 -15.16 -13.24 -13.39
C GLY A 45 -14.27 -12.80 -12.22
N GLU A 46 -14.26 -13.53 -11.11
CA GLU A 46 -13.47 -13.19 -9.91
C GLU A 46 -11.97 -13.44 -10.12
N ASN A 47 -11.14 -12.47 -9.72
CA ASN A 47 -9.70 -12.63 -9.66
C ASN A 47 -9.30 -13.56 -8.49
N ARG A 48 -8.45 -14.54 -8.77
CA ARG A 48 -7.70 -15.33 -7.79
C ARG A 48 -6.21 -15.05 -7.98
N ILE A 49 -5.59 -14.54 -6.92
CA ILE A 49 -4.19 -14.11 -6.93
C ILE A 49 -3.40 -15.01 -6.01
N ILE A 50 -2.41 -15.71 -6.57
CA ILE A 50 -1.43 -16.50 -5.81
C ILE A 50 -0.13 -15.73 -5.83
N VAL A 51 0.32 -15.25 -4.66
CA VAL A 51 1.55 -14.47 -4.52
C VAL A 51 2.69 -15.38 -4.12
N VAL A 52 3.79 -15.31 -4.87
CA VAL A 52 5.08 -15.96 -4.57
C VAL A 52 6.08 -14.84 -4.31
N PRO A 53 6.34 -14.47 -3.05
CA PRO A 53 7.07 -13.24 -2.74
C PRO A 53 8.56 -13.29 -3.13
N GLY A 54 9.15 -14.49 -3.26
CA GLY A 54 10.50 -14.68 -3.78
C GLY A 54 11.56 -13.88 -3.02
N SER A 55 12.48 -13.26 -3.74
CA SER A 55 13.58 -12.47 -3.19
C SER A 55 13.14 -11.24 -2.39
N ASN A 56 11.87 -10.81 -2.47
CA ASN A 56 11.38 -9.67 -1.69
C ASN A 56 11.48 -9.92 -0.18
N MET A 57 11.30 -11.18 0.25
CA MET A 57 11.43 -11.57 1.66
C MET A 57 12.88 -11.72 2.13
N LEU A 58 13.85 -11.66 1.21
CA LEU A 58 15.28 -11.73 1.55
C LEU A 58 15.87 -10.36 1.86
N LEU A 59 15.14 -9.28 1.57
CA LEU A 59 15.60 -7.93 1.88
C LEU A 59 15.81 -7.79 3.39
N SER A 60 17.05 -7.55 3.80
CA SER A 60 17.48 -7.49 5.19
C SER A 60 17.62 -6.05 5.70
N THR A 61 17.84 -5.86 7.01
CA THR A 61 18.14 -4.53 7.55
C THR A 61 19.50 -4.01 7.08
N ALA A 62 20.47 -4.90 6.84
CA ALA A 62 21.80 -4.52 6.33
C ALA A 62 21.71 -3.97 4.90
N ASP A 63 20.81 -4.52 4.08
CA ASP A 63 20.52 -3.99 2.74
C ASP A 63 19.96 -2.56 2.80
N ILE A 64 19.10 -2.29 3.79
CA ILE A 64 18.54 -0.96 4.03
C ILE A 64 19.63 0.01 4.53
N ASP A 65 20.54 -0.44 5.41
CA ASP A 65 21.67 0.37 5.87
C ASP A 65 22.61 0.75 4.71
N HIS A 66 22.92 -0.22 3.85
CA HIS A 66 23.70 0.03 2.65
C HIS A 66 23.00 1.05 1.74
N ALA A 67 21.69 0.87 1.49
CA ALA A 67 20.94 1.83 0.71
C ALA A 67 20.90 3.23 1.33
N ALA A 68 20.87 3.33 2.66
CA ALA A 68 20.93 4.60 3.36
C ALA A 68 22.30 5.29 3.23
N ALA A 69 23.39 4.50 3.25
CA ALA A 69 24.76 4.99 3.06
C ALA A 69 24.99 5.51 1.63
N GLU A 70 24.40 4.84 0.64
CA GLU A 70 24.42 5.26 -0.78
C GLU A 70 23.47 6.46 -1.07
N GLY A 71 22.80 7.00 -0.03
CA GLY A 71 21.96 8.19 -0.16
C GLY A 71 20.54 7.94 -0.66
N PHE A 72 20.11 6.68 -0.86
CA PHE A 72 18.74 6.40 -1.32
C PHE A 72 17.66 6.84 -0.32
N LEU A 73 17.99 6.86 0.98
CA LEU A 73 17.11 7.38 2.03
C LEU A 73 17.22 8.90 2.23
N ASP A 74 17.94 9.62 1.36
CA ASP A 74 17.90 11.09 1.32
C ASP A 74 16.72 11.64 0.51
N ALA A 75 15.91 10.75 -0.06
CA ALA A 75 14.63 11.08 -0.64
C ALA A 75 13.75 11.86 0.35
N ARG A 76 12.98 12.84 -0.16
CA ARG A 76 12.04 13.63 0.66
C ARG A 76 10.95 12.76 1.29
N VAL A 77 10.62 11.64 0.66
CA VAL A 77 9.54 10.74 1.05
C VAL A 77 10.04 9.30 0.96
N VAL A 78 9.80 8.53 2.01
CA VAL A 78 10.03 7.08 2.05
C VAL A 78 8.67 6.38 2.19
N VAL A 79 8.37 5.49 1.25
CA VAL A 79 7.11 4.74 1.21
C VAL A 79 7.41 3.27 1.45
N CYS A 80 6.70 2.66 2.39
CA CYS A 80 6.82 1.23 2.71
C CYS A 80 5.49 0.51 2.57
N GLN A 81 5.57 -0.80 2.34
CA GLN A 81 4.45 -1.74 2.30
C GLN A 81 4.80 -3.03 3.05
N PHE A 82 3.87 -3.97 3.10
CA PHE A 82 4.01 -5.28 3.76
C PHE A 82 4.38 -6.41 2.80
N GLU A 83 5.05 -6.09 1.69
CA GLU A 83 5.55 -7.06 0.70
C GLU A 83 7.03 -7.48 0.93
N ILE A 84 7.65 -6.94 1.99
CA ILE A 84 8.98 -7.33 2.48
C ILE A 84 8.88 -7.73 3.96
N SER A 85 10.00 -8.17 4.56
CA SER A 85 10.01 -8.52 5.98
C SER A 85 9.66 -7.31 6.87
N GLY A 86 8.90 -7.54 7.93
CA GLY A 86 8.53 -6.46 8.86
C GLY A 86 9.73 -5.79 9.54
N LYS A 87 10.80 -6.55 9.79
CA LYS A 87 12.05 -6.00 10.32
C LYS A 87 12.65 -4.96 9.38
N SER A 88 12.67 -5.25 8.08
CA SER A 88 13.21 -4.34 7.06
C SER A 88 12.32 -3.11 6.87
N THR A 89 10.99 -3.28 6.85
CA THR A 89 10.04 -2.15 6.82
C THR A 89 10.22 -1.23 8.02
N LEU A 90 10.26 -1.81 9.23
CA LEU A 90 10.43 -1.03 10.46
C LEU A 90 11.78 -0.28 10.46
N HIS A 91 12.85 -0.94 10.04
CA HIS A 91 14.18 -0.34 9.98
C HIS A 91 14.25 0.83 8.99
N ALA A 92 13.66 0.66 7.80
CA ALA A 92 13.57 1.73 6.81
C ALA A 92 12.80 2.95 7.34
N LEU A 93 11.67 2.73 8.03
CA LEU A 93 10.88 3.80 8.66
C LEU A 93 11.68 4.52 9.75
N LYS A 94 12.44 3.79 10.58
CA LYS A 94 13.30 4.38 11.62
C LYS A 94 14.37 5.29 11.02
N LEU A 95 15.12 4.80 10.03
CA LEU A 95 16.18 5.57 9.39
C LEU A 95 15.63 6.80 8.65
N ALA A 96 14.52 6.65 7.94
CA ALA A 96 13.85 7.76 7.26
C ALA A 96 13.50 8.87 8.25
N ARG A 97 12.92 8.50 9.40
CA ARG A 97 12.53 9.46 10.44
C ARG A 97 13.75 10.10 11.13
N GLN A 98 14.82 9.35 11.38
CA GLN A 98 16.08 9.90 11.90
C GLN A 98 16.69 10.95 10.96
N LYS A 99 16.52 10.77 9.64
CA LYS A 99 16.92 11.74 8.60
C LYS A 99 15.90 12.86 8.37
N GLY A 100 14.83 12.94 9.16
CA GLY A 100 13.77 13.94 9.00
C GLY A 100 13.00 13.83 7.68
N ARG A 101 12.88 12.62 7.12
CA ARG A 101 12.13 12.36 5.88
C ARG A 101 10.67 12.05 6.19
N MET A 102 9.80 12.42 5.25
CA MET A 102 8.38 12.06 5.35
C MET A 102 8.21 10.56 5.16
N THR A 103 7.44 9.91 6.03
CA THR A 103 7.21 8.47 6.00
C THR A 103 5.76 8.13 5.66
N ILE A 104 5.58 7.21 4.73
CA ILE A 104 4.27 6.70 4.32
C ILE A 104 4.26 5.19 4.44
N LEU A 105 3.30 4.65 5.18
CA LEU A 105 3.02 3.22 5.21
C LEU A 105 1.72 2.94 4.44
N ASN A 106 1.79 2.11 3.43
CA ASN A 106 0.61 1.46 2.87
C ASN A 106 0.57 0.02 3.44
N PRO A 107 -0.31 -0.29 4.41
CA PRO A 107 -0.34 -1.57 5.13
C PRO A 107 -0.97 -2.71 4.28
N ALA A 108 -0.46 -2.86 3.06
CA ALA A 108 -0.86 -3.83 2.05
C ALA A 108 0.30 -4.78 1.74
N PRO A 109 0.06 -6.10 1.62
CA PRO A 109 -1.15 -6.81 2.04
C PRO A 109 -1.39 -6.69 3.56
N PRO A 110 -2.57 -7.08 4.07
CA PRO A 110 -2.86 -7.02 5.49
C PRO A 110 -1.78 -7.66 6.37
N PRO A 111 -1.48 -7.10 7.55
CA PRO A 111 -0.32 -7.45 8.37
C PRO A 111 -0.29 -8.91 8.85
N ASN A 112 -1.43 -9.59 8.86
CA ASN A 112 -1.54 -11.01 9.21
C ASN A 112 -1.04 -11.96 8.10
N LYS A 113 -0.77 -11.46 6.88
CA LYS A 113 -0.34 -12.29 5.74
C LYS A 113 1.17 -12.49 5.64
N ALA A 114 1.97 -11.76 6.42
CA ALA A 114 3.42 -11.82 6.36
C ALA A 114 4.07 -11.86 7.77
N PRO A 115 5.17 -12.61 7.96
CA PRO A 115 5.80 -12.77 9.28
C PRO A 115 6.27 -11.43 9.87
N GLY A 116 5.91 -11.20 11.14
CA GLY A 116 6.38 -10.05 11.93
C GLY A 116 5.66 -8.72 11.65
N ASN A 117 4.87 -8.59 10.57
CA ASN A 117 4.18 -7.32 10.28
C ASN A 117 3.12 -6.98 11.31
N ALA A 118 2.31 -7.96 11.74
CA ALA A 118 1.30 -7.73 12.79
C ALA A 118 1.92 -7.37 14.15
N GLU A 119 3.01 -8.03 14.54
CA GLU A 119 3.72 -7.79 15.81
C GLU A 119 4.39 -6.41 15.84
N LEU A 120 5.01 -6.01 14.72
CA LEU A 120 5.76 -4.76 14.63
C LEU A 120 4.90 -3.56 14.22
N LEU A 121 3.65 -3.78 13.80
CA LEU A 121 2.74 -2.73 13.34
C LEU A 121 2.62 -1.55 14.35
N PRO A 122 2.43 -1.76 15.67
CA PRO A 122 2.32 -0.65 16.61
C PRO A 122 3.56 0.25 16.65
N GLU A 123 4.75 -0.31 16.42
CA GLU A 123 5.98 0.47 16.35
C GLU A 123 6.10 1.21 15.01
N MET A 124 5.72 0.56 13.91
CA MET A 124 5.70 1.17 12.58
C MET A 124 4.74 2.36 12.51
N LEU A 125 3.53 2.24 13.06
CA LEU A 125 2.52 3.30 13.01
C LEU A 125 2.99 4.60 13.68
N LYS A 126 3.71 4.49 14.81
CA LYS A 126 4.31 5.65 15.51
C LYS A 126 5.37 6.39 14.69
N LEU A 127 5.89 5.75 13.65
CA LEU A 127 6.92 6.32 12.77
C LEU A 127 6.33 6.94 11.50
N CYS A 128 5.01 6.85 11.27
CA CYS A 128 4.37 7.22 10.02
C CYS A 128 3.75 8.63 10.05
N ASP A 129 4.15 9.47 9.09
CA ASP A 129 3.39 10.70 8.79
C ASP A 129 2.06 10.37 8.13
N TYR A 130 2.03 9.36 7.27
CA TYR A 130 0.82 8.88 6.61
C TYR A 130 0.69 7.36 6.72
N CYS A 131 -0.53 6.88 6.95
CA CYS A 131 -0.90 5.49 6.79
C CYS A 131 -2.13 5.39 5.89
N CYS A 132 -2.03 4.60 4.81
CA CYS A 132 -2.98 4.65 3.70
C CYS A 132 -3.57 3.27 3.32
N PRO A 133 -4.27 2.55 4.23
CA PRO A 133 -4.99 1.33 3.86
C PRO A 133 -6.06 1.58 2.79
N ASN A 134 -6.41 0.54 2.03
CA ASN A 134 -7.69 0.48 1.33
C ASN A 134 -8.83 0.02 2.24
N GLU A 135 -10.06 -0.01 1.72
CA GLU A 135 -11.27 -0.46 2.43
C GLU A 135 -11.09 -1.82 3.12
N THR A 136 -10.50 -2.79 2.42
CA THR A 136 -10.35 -4.17 2.91
C THR A 136 -9.28 -4.26 4.00
N GLU A 137 -8.19 -3.50 3.88
CA GLU A 137 -7.12 -3.42 4.88
C GLU A 137 -7.57 -2.66 6.13
N ALA A 138 -8.32 -1.57 5.95
CA ALA A 138 -8.87 -0.78 7.06
C ALA A 138 -9.74 -1.64 7.98
N LEU A 139 -10.64 -2.43 7.39
CA LEU A 139 -11.49 -3.37 8.13
C LEU A 139 -10.69 -4.47 8.84
N GLN A 140 -9.60 -4.93 8.24
CA GLN A 140 -8.75 -5.96 8.85
C GLN A 140 -7.89 -5.40 9.99
N LEU A 141 -7.42 -4.15 9.89
CA LEU A 141 -6.67 -3.48 10.94
C LEU A 141 -7.51 -3.34 12.22
N ILE A 142 -8.74 -2.82 12.10
CA ILE A 142 -9.65 -2.66 13.25
C ILE A 142 -10.06 -4.01 13.84
N SER A 143 -10.34 -5.01 12.98
CA SER A 143 -10.71 -6.36 13.44
C SER A 143 -9.57 -7.04 14.19
N SER A 144 -8.33 -6.89 13.70
CA SER A 144 -7.14 -7.49 14.32
C SER A 144 -6.75 -6.80 15.63
N ALA A 145 -7.12 -5.53 15.82
CA ALA A 145 -6.89 -4.80 17.05
C ALA A 145 -7.84 -5.21 18.19
N GLY A 146 -8.83 -6.08 17.92
CA GLY A 146 -9.82 -6.49 18.92
C GLY A 146 -10.82 -5.38 19.28
N ASP A 147 -10.87 -4.32 18.48
CA ASP A 147 -11.79 -3.20 18.67
C ASP A 147 -13.18 -3.61 18.17
N LYS A 148 -13.97 -4.20 19.08
CA LYS A 148 -15.36 -4.64 18.83
C LYS A 148 -16.37 -3.53 19.08
N ASN A 149 -15.99 -2.26 18.97
CA ASN A 149 -16.93 -1.16 19.12
C ASN A 149 -18.04 -1.29 18.05
N ASP A 150 -19.23 -1.60 18.57
CA ASP A 150 -20.57 -1.57 17.97
C ASP A 150 -20.64 -1.39 16.44
N THR A 151 -20.40 -2.47 15.68
CA THR A 151 -20.75 -2.54 14.25
C THR A 151 -22.25 -2.81 14.09
N SER A 152 -23.10 -1.96 14.67
CA SER A 152 -24.49 -1.81 14.22
C SER A 152 -24.56 -1.05 12.88
N ALA A 153 -23.51 -0.28 12.54
CA ALA A 153 -23.26 0.23 11.20
C ALA A 153 -22.59 -0.86 10.34
N GLY A 154 -23.18 -1.20 9.19
CA GLY A 154 -22.72 -2.27 8.31
C GLY A 154 -21.23 -2.19 7.97
N ILE A 155 -20.58 -3.36 7.89
CA ILE A 155 -19.19 -3.54 7.44
C ILE A 155 -19.02 -2.88 6.07
N GLY A 156 -17.98 -2.04 5.92
CA GLY A 156 -17.70 -1.30 4.68
C GLY A 156 -18.47 0.02 4.53
N SER A 157 -18.88 0.61 5.66
CA SER A 157 -19.48 1.94 5.70
C SER A 157 -18.44 3.03 6.04
N ILE A 158 -18.82 4.28 5.80
CA ILE A 158 -18.04 5.46 6.18
C ILE A 158 -17.71 5.51 7.67
N ASP A 159 -18.58 4.93 8.51
CA ASP A 159 -18.39 4.83 9.96
C ASP A 159 -17.26 3.86 10.31
N SER A 160 -17.19 2.70 9.64
CA SER A 160 -16.07 1.76 9.80
C SER A 160 -14.73 2.40 9.43
N TYR A 161 -14.70 3.19 8.35
CA TYR A 161 -13.49 3.90 7.92
C TYR A 161 -13.14 5.03 8.87
N SER A 162 -14.12 5.79 9.37
CA SER A 162 -13.93 6.81 10.41
C SER A 162 -13.31 6.22 11.68
N HIS A 163 -13.78 5.04 12.11
CA HIS A 163 -13.22 4.34 13.25
C HIS A 163 -11.76 3.92 13.00
N CYS A 164 -11.45 3.36 11.82
CA CYS A 164 -10.07 3.04 11.45
C CYS A 164 -9.15 4.28 11.45
N LEU A 165 -9.63 5.41 10.92
CA LEU A 165 -8.88 6.68 10.94
C LEU A 165 -8.55 7.14 12.36
N CYS A 166 -9.52 7.09 13.28
CA CYS A 166 -9.31 7.42 14.69
C CYS A 166 -8.30 6.47 15.32
N TRP A 167 -8.49 5.15 15.15
CA TRP A 167 -7.59 4.13 15.67
C TRP A 167 -6.15 4.35 15.20
N LEU A 168 -5.93 4.59 13.91
CA LEU A 168 -4.59 4.86 13.36
C LEU A 168 -3.94 6.10 14.00
N ALA A 169 -4.71 7.17 14.20
CA ALA A 169 -4.22 8.38 14.85
C ALA A 169 -3.91 8.18 16.34
N GLU A 170 -4.71 7.40 17.06
CA GLU A 170 -4.44 7.01 18.45
C GLU A 170 -3.16 6.18 18.59
N HIS A 171 -2.82 5.41 17.54
CA HIS A 171 -1.61 4.61 17.46
C HIS A 171 -0.39 5.36 16.88
N GLY A 172 -0.51 6.67 16.68
CA GLY A 172 0.61 7.57 16.39
C GLY A 172 0.77 7.99 14.93
N VAL A 173 -0.14 7.60 14.04
CA VAL A 173 -0.13 8.11 12.66
C VAL A 173 -0.55 9.58 12.64
N VAL A 174 0.23 10.43 11.98
CA VAL A 174 -0.06 11.87 11.93
C VAL A 174 -1.28 12.16 11.04
N ASN A 175 -1.30 11.61 9.83
CA ASN A 175 -2.32 11.82 8.80
C ASN A 175 -2.85 10.48 8.26
N PRO A 176 -3.80 9.83 8.96
CA PRO A 176 -4.39 8.58 8.48
C PRO A 176 -5.36 8.84 7.32
N ILE A 177 -5.37 7.92 6.36
CA ILE A 177 -6.20 7.96 5.14
C ILE A 177 -6.76 6.55 4.88
N VAL A 178 -8.01 6.45 4.42
CA VAL A 178 -8.57 5.22 3.86
C VAL A 178 -8.95 5.46 2.40
N THR A 179 -8.39 4.67 1.49
CA THR A 179 -8.71 4.74 0.06
C THR A 179 -9.89 3.85 -0.29
N MET A 180 -10.79 4.34 -1.16
CA MET A 180 -12.08 3.74 -1.51
C MET A 180 -12.30 3.60 -3.03
N GLY A 181 -11.21 3.43 -3.78
CA GLY A 181 -11.25 3.26 -5.24
C GLY A 181 -11.96 4.41 -5.95
N SER A 182 -13.05 4.09 -6.68
CA SER A 182 -13.85 5.07 -7.41
C SER A 182 -14.62 6.05 -6.52
N LYS A 183 -14.77 5.75 -5.22
CA LYS A 183 -15.37 6.66 -4.24
C LYS A 183 -14.36 7.65 -3.66
N GLY A 184 -13.09 7.60 -4.09
CA GLY A 184 -12.05 8.50 -3.63
C GLY A 184 -11.41 8.04 -2.34
N LEU A 185 -11.32 8.92 -1.33
CA LEU A 185 -10.68 8.62 -0.05
C LEU A 185 -11.35 9.36 1.10
N VAL A 186 -11.18 8.83 2.32
CA VAL A 186 -11.46 9.57 3.55
C VAL A 186 -10.20 9.78 4.35
N ALA A 187 -10.09 10.93 5.00
CA ALA A 187 -8.92 11.32 5.77
C ALA A 187 -9.35 11.99 7.08
N LEU A 188 -8.48 11.89 8.08
CA LEU A 188 -8.63 12.63 9.32
C LEU A 188 -7.85 13.95 9.23
N ALA A 189 -8.55 15.07 9.34
CA ALA A 189 -7.96 16.41 9.27
C ALA A 189 -8.22 17.21 10.55
N ALA A 190 -7.28 18.07 10.92
CA ALA A 190 -7.50 19.02 12.01
C ALA A 190 -8.61 20.00 11.62
N LYS A 191 -9.56 20.23 12.53
CA LYS A 191 -10.73 21.09 12.23
C LYS A 191 -10.32 22.52 11.89
N SER A 192 -9.22 23.01 12.47
CA SER A 192 -8.63 24.32 12.18
C SER A 192 -7.98 24.43 10.80
N SER A 193 -7.70 23.30 10.14
CA SER A 193 -7.08 23.26 8.82
C SER A 193 -8.11 23.14 7.68
N ILE A 194 -9.40 23.02 8.01
CA ILE A 194 -10.47 22.96 7.02
C ILE A 194 -10.79 24.37 6.50
N PRO A 195 -10.69 24.61 5.18
CA PRO A 195 -11.10 25.88 4.60
C PRO A 195 -12.58 26.14 4.81
N VAL A 196 -12.96 27.41 5.01
CA VAL A 196 -14.38 27.82 5.13
C VAL A 196 -15.16 27.46 3.86
N ASN A 197 -14.53 27.63 2.70
CA ASN A 197 -15.11 27.29 1.40
C ASN A 197 -14.43 26.03 0.86
N LEU A 198 -15.14 24.90 0.93
CA LEU A 198 -14.69 23.65 0.36
C LEU A 198 -14.85 23.64 -1.16
N THR A 199 -13.94 22.95 -1.83
CA THR A 199 -14.12 22.61 -3.24
C THR A 199 -15.25 21.58 -3.39
N LYS A 200 -15.91 21.55 -4.55
CA LYS A 200 -17.04 20.65 -4.83
C LYS A 200 -16.77 19.15 -4.57
N ASP A 201 -15.52 18.72 -4.69
CA ASP A 201 -15.10 17.32 -4.57
C ASP A 201 -14.65 16.97 -3.13
N VAL A 202 -14.87 17.88 -2.16
CA VAL A 202 -14.46 17.71 -0.77
C VAL A 202 -15.65 17.99 0.15
N SER A 203 -15.97 17.04 1.01
CA SER A 203 -17.03 17.16 2.00
C SER A 203 -16.54 16.80 3.40
N VAL A 204 -17.04 17.50 4.42
CA VAL A 204 -16.85 17.11 5.82
C VAL A 204 -17.93 16.11 6.17
N VAL A 205 -17.53 14.88 6.48
CA VAL A 205 -18.44 13.78 6.83
C VAL A 205 -18.94 13.95 8.25
N ARG A 206 -18.01 14.15 9.21
CA ARG A 206 -18.34 14.31 10.62
C ARG A 206 -17.19 14.91 11.42
N ASP A 207 -17.53 15.56 12.53
CA ASP A 207 -16.58 15.93 13.57
C ASP A 207 -16.23 14.71 14.44
N VAL A 208 -14.98 14.61 14.86
CA VAL A 208 -14.49 13.60 15.81
C VAL A 208 -13.52 14.23 16.81
N VAL A 209 -13.33 13.57 17.95
CA VAL A 209 -12.31 13.94 18.93
C VAL A 209 -11.33 12.80 19.04
N VAL A 210 -10.06 13.06 18.78
CA VAL A 210 -8.98 12.06 18.84
C VAL A 210 -7.86 12.64 19.70
N ASN A 211 -7.44 11.91 20.73
CA ASN A 211 -6.44 12.36 21.71
C ASN A 211 -6.74 13.78 22.28
N GLY A 212 -8.02 14.07 22.55
CA GLY A 212 -8.48 15.37 23.05
C GLY A 212 -8.49 16.52 22.03
N GLN A 213 -8.07 16.28 20.78
CA GLN A 213 -8.08 17.29 19.72
C GLN A 213 -9.33 17.17 18.85
N LYS A 214 -9.94 18.32 18.52
CA LYS A 214 -11.05 18.41 17.57
C LYS A 214 -10.54 18.19 16.14
N LYS A 215 -10.93 17.09 15.54
CA LYS A 215 -10.64 16.72 14.16
C LYS A 215 -11.95 16.51 13.39
N CYS A 216 -11.84 16.28 12.10
CA CYS A 216 -12.96 15.95 11.25
C CYS A 216 -12.55 14.87 10.26
N VAL A 217 -13.51 14.02 9.93
CA VAL A 217 -13.40 13.09 8.82
C VAL A 217 -13.84 13.83 7.57
N VAL A 218 -12.93 13.91 6.60
CA VAL A 218 -13.16 14.55 5.31
C VAL A 218 -13.21 13.46 4.26
N HIS A 219 -14.19 13.53 3.37
CA HIS A 219 -14.30 12.71 2.18
C HIS A 219 -13.89 13.54 0.98
N VAL A 220 -12.98 12.99 0.18
CA VAL A 220 -12.52 13.57 -1.07
C VAL A 220 -12.93 12.61 -2.18
N ASP A 221 -13.75 13.09 -3.11
CA ASP A 221 -14.21 12.31 -4.25
C ASP A 221 -13.05 11.94 -5.17
N ALA A 222 -13.14 10.76 -5.80
CA ALA A 222 -12.18 10.41 -6.84
C ALA A 222 -12.29 11.45 -7.98
N PRO A 223 -11.16 11.93 -8.52
CA PRO A 223 -11.22 12.84 -9.65
C PRO A 223 -11.98 12.16 -10.80
N HIS A 224 -12.87 12.90 -11.46
CA HIS A 224 -13.56 12.40 -12.63
C HIS A 224 -12.54 12.22 -13.77
N VAL A 225 -12.04 10.99 -13.93
CA VAL A 225 -11.20 10.62 -15.06
C VAL A 225 -12.10 9.95 -16.10
N PRO A 226 -12.43 10.60 -17.23
CA PRO A 226 -13.38 10.08 -18.22
C PRO A 226 -12.94 8.75 -18.87
N LYS A 227 -11.70 8.32 -18.62
CA LYS A 227 -11.18 7.00 -18.95
C LYS A 227 -10.51 6.39 -17.72
N VAL A 228 -11.27 5.60 -16.95
CA VAL A 228 -10.69 4.73 -15.93
C VAL A 228 -10.11 3.52 -16.65
N ILE A 229 -8.79 3.38 -16.61
CA ILE A 229 -8.12 2.13 -16.97
C ILE A 229 -8.04 1.30 -15.70
N ASP A 230 -8.85 0.25 -15.62
CA ASP A 230 -8.68 -0.77 -14.59
C ASP A 230 -7.39 -1.54 -14.87
N THR A 231 -6.39 -1.35 -14.02
CA THR A 231 -5.08 -2.01 -14.13
C THR A 231 -5.04 -3.38 -13.45
N THR A 232 -6.12 -3.77 -12.75
CA THR A 232 -6.26 -5.04 -12.02
C THR A 232 -7.01 -6.09 -12.82
N LEU A 233 -7.81 -5.67 -13.79
CA LEU A 233 -8.38 -6.57 -14.78
C LEU A 233 -7.28 -7.03 -15.72
N ALA A 234 -7.17 -8.35 -15.90
CA ALA A 234 -6.36 -8.99 -16.93
C ALA A 234 -6.94 -8.75 -18.34
N GLN A 235 -7.22 -7.49 -18.68
CA GLN A 235 -7.52 -7.03 -20.03
C GLN A 235 -6.25 -6.38 -20.59
N ASN A 236 -6.02 -6.58 -21.89
CA ASN A 236 -4.85 -6.08 -22.62
C ASN A 236 -4.81 -4.54 -22.65
N VAL A 237 -4.42 -3.90 -21.54
CA VAL A 237 -4.25 -2.46 -21.50
C VAL A 237 -2.77 -2.09 -21.54
N LYS A 238 -2.37 -1.41 -22.61
CA LYS A 238 -1.07 -0.73 -22.70
C LYS A 238 -1.13 0.53 -21.81
N ILE A 239 -0.66 0.42 -20.57
CA ILE A 239 -0.51 1.57 -19.68
C ILE A 239 0.73 2.35 -20.12
N LYS A 240 0.53 3.55 -20.70
CA LYS A 240 1.59 4.54 -20.89
C LYS A 240 1.62 5.45 -19.65
N ASN A 241 2.79 5.51 -19.00
CA ASN A 241 3.21 6.54 -18.04
C ASN A 241 2.30 6.77 -16.82
N CYS A 242 2.49 5.99 -15.75
CA CYS A 242 2.15 6.44 -14.39
C CYS A 242 3.30 6.09 -13.44
N GLY A 243 4.00 7.13 -12.96
CA GLY A 243 5.13 6.99 -12.05
C GLY A 243 4.67 6.88 -10.61
N VAL A 244 4.55 5.65 -10.09
CA VAL A 244 4.52 5.38 -8.63
C VAL A 244 5.68 4.43 -8.27
N ALA A 245 6.39 4.73 -7.18
CA ALA A 245 7.58 3.98 -6.75
C ALA A 245 7.12 2.67 -6.13
N VAL A 246 7.48 1.55 -6.75
CA VAL A 246 7.35 0.23 -6.16
C VAL A 246 8.71 -0.44 -6.31
N PHE A 247 9.33 -0.78 -5.19
CA PHE A 247 10.60 -1.49 -5.16
C PHE A 247 10.35 -2.95 -5.51
N ALA A 248 10.88 -3.42 -6.64
CA ALA A 248 10.85 -4.83 -7.02
C ALA A 248 12.10 -5.21 -7.84
N PRO A 249 12.83 -6.30 -7.49
CA PRO A 249 14.05 -6.72 -8.19
C PRO A 249 13.78 -7.51 -9.48
N TYR A 250 14.56 -7.28 -10.55
CA TYR A 250 14.41 -7.93 -11.87
C TYR A 250 15.64 -8.78 -12.27
N LYS A 251 15.41 -9.83 -13.08
CA LYS A 251 16.43 -10.67 -13.74
C LYS A 251 16.45 -10.44 -15.25
N THR A 252 17.55 -9.92 -15.80
CA THR A 252 17.84 -9.93 -17.24
C THR A 252 18.39 -11.30 -17.65
N THR A 253 17.66 -12.07 -18.45
CA THR A 253 18.26 -13.16 -19.25
C THR A 253 18.72 -12.57 -20.59
N SER A 254 20.04 -12.41 -20.74
CA SER A 254 20.68 -12.33 -22.05
C SER A 254 20.72 -13.74 -22.64
N PHE A 255 19.90 -13.99 -23.66
CA PHE A 255 20.16 -15.09 -24.59
C PHE A 255 21.07 -14.52 -25.68
N GLN A 256 22.36 -14.87 -25.65
CA GLN A 256 23.14 -14.92 -26.88
C GLN A 256 22.96 -16.31 -27.49
N GLN A 257 22.77 -16.31 -28.81
CA GLN A 257 22.46 -17.44 -29.68
C GLN A 257 23.53 -18.53 -29.62
#